data_AF-A0A4R7NF60-F1
#
_entry.id   AF-A0A4R7NF60-F1
#
_cell.length_a   1.000
_cell.length_b   1.000
_cell.length_c   1.000
_cell.angle_alpha   90.00
_cell.angle_beta   90.00
_cell.angle_gamma   90.00
#
_symmetry.space_group_name_H-M   'P 1'
#
loop_
_entity.id
_entity.type
_entity.pdbx_description
1 polymer ?
#
loop_
_entity_poly.entity_id
_entity_poly.type
_entity_poly.pdbx_seq_one_letter_code
_entity_poly.pdbx_strand_id
1 'polypeptide(L)' 'MLKVTLDLRCNVCHGERFVIPTGDEQLDDIRCAECHAFKCKSDDLERAMSAVHGATAPRGAVSHEKRVG' A
#
# COMPACT_ATOMS: atom_id res chain seq x y z
N MET A 1 -14.50 6.28 8.79
CA MET A 1 -13.59 5.15 9.07
C MET A 1 -14.11 3.80 8.56
N LEU A 2 -13.33 3.12 7.71
CA LEU A 2 -13.61 1.81 7.13
C LEU A 2 -12.61 0.78 7.71
N LYS A 3 -13.08 -0.42 8.07
CA LYS A 3 -12.21 -1.52 8.57
C LYS A 3 -11.91 -2.48 7.43
N VAL A 4 -10.64 -2.58 7.05
CA VAL A 4 -10.19 -3.48 5.97
C VAL A 4 -9.13 -4.45 6.49
N THR A 5 -9.07 -5.62 5.86
CA THR A 5 -7.96 -6.55 6.02
C THR A 5 -6.99 -6.28 4.89
N LEU A 6 -5.76 -5.93 5.23
CA LEU A 6 -4.68 -5.73 4.27
C LEU A 6 -3.71 -6.90 4.42
N ASP A 7 -2.93 -7.21 3.37
CA ASP A 7 -1.78 -8.12 3.46
C ASP A 7 -0.61 -7.42 4.18
N LEU A 8 -0.89 -6.88 5.36
CA LEU A 8 0.02 -6.13 6.20
C LEU A 8 -0.12 -6.68 7.62
N ARG A 9 0.98 -6.73 8.36
CA ARG A 9 0.97 -7.26 9.74
C ARG A 9 1.39 -6.19 10.72
N CYS A 10 0.60 -5.96 11.77
CA CYS A 10 0.95 -5.00 12.82
C CYS A 10 2.23 -5.46 13.54
N ASN A 11 3.19 -4.55 13.75
CA ASN A 11 4.46 -4.93 14.40
C ASN A 11 4.31 -5.11 15.93
N VAL A 12 3.18 -4.68 16.50
CA VAL A 12 2.92 -4.73 17.95
C VAL A 12 2.10 -5.96 18.32
N CYS A 13 0.93 -6.14 17.69
CA CYS A 13 0.01 -7.24 18.01
C CYS A 13 -0.07 -8.31 16.93
N HIS A 14 0.68 -8.17 15.82
CA HIS A 14 0.65 -9.09 14.68
C HIS A 14 -0.71 -9.23 13.98
N GLY A 15 -1.68 -8.37 14.29
CA GLY A 15 -2.98 -8.31 13.62
C GLY A 15 -2.90 -7.80 12.19
N GLU A 16 -3.83 -8.25 11.36
CA GLU A 16 -3.89 -8.00 9.91
C GLU A 16 -4.99 -6.97 9.56
N ARG A 17 -5.69 -6.48 10.59
CA ARG A 17 -6.85 -5.61 10.45
C ARG A 17 -6.46 -4.17 10.74
N PHE A 18 -6.78 -3.29 9.81
CA PHE A 18 -6.44 -1.88 9.87
C PHE A 18 -7.69 -1.02 9.69
N VAL A 19 -7.65 0.16 10.30
CA VAL A 19 -8.68 1.18 10.16
C VAL A 19 -8.17 2.23 9.19
N ILE A 20 -8.91 2.45 8.11
CA ILE A 20 -8.62 3.48 7.12
C ILE A 20 -9.64 4.62 7.29
N PRO A 21 -9.19 5.86 7.49
CA PRO A 21 -10.07 7.03 7.49
C PRO A 21 -10.64 7.24 6.08
N THR A 22 -11.92 7.60 5.99
CA THR A 22 -12.60 7.82 4.69
C THR A 22 -12.89 9.30 4.53
N GLY A 23 -12.19 9.95 3.61
CA GLY A 23 -12.61 11.19 2.94
C GLY A 23 -12.29 12.51 3.62
N ASP A 24 -12.66 12.69 4.90
CA ASP A 24 -12.71 14.05 5.49
C ASP A 24 -12.26 14.13 6.96
N GLU A 25 -11.88 13.00 7.55
CA GLU A 25 -11.32 13.01 8.90
C GLU A 25 -9.87 13.49 8.77
N GLN A 26 -9.54 14.68 9.33
CA GLN A 26 -8.20 15.32 9.32
C GLN A 26 -7.02 14.43 9.75
N LEU A 27 -7.30 13.20 10.19
CA LEU A 27 -6.34 12.20 10.59
C LEU A 27 -6.23 11.17 9.47
N ASP A 28 -5.31 11.42 8.54
CA ASP A 28 -4.93 10.50 7.46
C ASP A 28 -4.04 9.35 7.97
N ASP A 29 -4.21 8.94 9.23
CA ASP A 29 -3.35 7.97 9.89
C ASP A 29 -3.96 6.56 9.80
N ILE A 30 -3.23 5.64 9.20
CA ILE A 30 -3.55 4.22 9.23
C ILE A 30 -3.12 3.64 10.58
N ARG A 31 -4.10 3.08 11.30
CA ARG A 31 -3.89 2.47 12.62
C ARG A 31 -4.36 1.03 12.64
N CYS A 32 -3.70 0.22 13.46
CA CYS A 32 -4.15 -1.15 13.70
C CYS A 32 -5.50 -1.17 14.43
N ALA A 33 -6.43 -2.02 13.98
CA ALA A 33 -7.75 -2.12 14.60
C ALA A 33 -7.73 -2.80 15.99
N GLU A 34 -6.67 -3.55 16.32
CA GLU A 34 -6.52 -4.23 17.60
C GLU A 34 -5.84 -3.36 18.66
N CYS A 35 -4.66 -2.82 18.33
CA CYS A 35 -3.82 -2.09 19.29
C CYS A 35 -3.75 -0.58 19.04
N HIS A 36 -4.44 -0.07 18.01
CA HIS A 36 -4.45 1.34 17.62
C HIS A 36 -3.06 1.94 17.36
N ALA A 37 -2.03 1.11 17.18
CA ALA A 37 -0.68 1.55 16.86
C ALA A 37 -0.66 2.24 15.49
N PHE A 38 0.03 3.38 15.43
CA PHE A 38 0.30 4.11 14.20
C PHE A 38 1.19 3.28 13.27
N LYS A 39 0.81 3.19 12.00
CA LYS A 39 1.54 2.42 10.99
C LYS A 39 2.13 3.34 9.92
N CYS A 40 1.28 4.04 9.18
CA CYS A 40 1.65 4.92 8.06
C CYS A 40 0.49 5.87 7.74
N LYS A 41 0.68 6.77 6.78
CA LYS A 41 -0.39 7.63 6.26
C LYS A 41 -1.19 6.93 5.16
N SER A 42 -2.43 7.34 4.93
CA SER A 42 -3.28 6.77 3.87
C SER A 42 -2.66 6.99 2.49
N ASP A 43 -2.11 8.19 2.22
CA ASP A 43 -1.44 8.49 0.94
C ASP A 43 -0.28 7.53 0.62
N ASP A 44 0.55 7.23 1.62
CA ASP A 44 1.69 6.30 1.47
C ASP A 44 1.20 4.86 1.23
N LEU A 45 0.13 4.45 1.92
CA LEU A 45 -0.51 3.15 1.71
C LEU A 45 -1.11 3.04 0.32
N GLU A 46 -1.85 4.04 -0.16
CA GLU A 46 -2.42 4.07 -1.51
C GLU A 46 -1.33 4.04 -2.58
N ARG A 47 -0.24 4.77 -2.36
CA ARG A 47 0.91 4.79 -3.27
C ARG A 47 1.64 3.44 -3.30
N ALA A 48 1.84 2.80 -2.15
CA ALA A 48 2.43 1.47 -2.07
C ALA A 48 1.52 0.42 -2.76
N MET A 49 0.22 0.46 -2.49
CA MET A 49 -0.76 -0.44 -3.13
C MET A 49 -0.80 -0.22 -4.65
N SER A 50 -0.73 1.04 -5.10
CA SER A 50 -0.67 1.38 -6.53
C SER A 50 0.64 0.91 -7.19
N ALA A 51 1.77 1.00 -6.49
CA ALA A 51 3.06 0.51 -6.97
C ALA A 51 3.09 -1.03 -7.12
N VAL A 52 2.44 -1.75 -6.21
CA VAL A 52 2.31 -3.22 -6.28
C VAL A 52 1.43 -3.63 -7.47
N HIS A 53 0.35 -2.89 -7.76
CA HIS A 53 -0.49 -3.16 -8.94
C HIS A 53 0.14 -2.72 -10.28
N GLY A 54 1.09 -1.77 -10.25
CA GLY A 54 1.87 -1.35 -11.42
C GLY A 54 3.00 -2.31 -11.83
N ALA A 55 3.40 -3.23 -10.95
CA ALA A 55 4.45 -4.21 -11.22
C ALA A 55 3.98 -5.43 -12.05
N THR A 56 2.72 -5.44 -12.48
CA THR A 56 2.21 -6.32 -13.56
C THR A 56 2.32 -5.67 -14.94
N ALA A 57 3.38 -4.91 -15.19
CA ALA A 57 3.87 -4.71 -16.56
C ALA A 57 5.00 -5.72 -16.80
N PRO A 58 4.84 -6.71 -17.69
CA PRO A 58 5.89 -7.66 -17.97
C PRO A 58 7.07 -6.90 -18.57
N ARG A 59 8.25 -7.29 -18.10
CA ARG A 59 9.57 -7.15 -18.72
C ARG A 59 9.48 -6.81 -20.22
N GLY A 60 9.37 -5.53 -20.51
CA GLY A 60 9.34 -4.95 -21.85
C GLY A 60 10.42 -3.88 -21.96
N ALA A 61 11.60 -4.15 -21.40
CA ALA A 61 12.82 -3.50 -21.86
C ALA A 61 12.99 -3.92 -23.32
N VAL A 62 12.45 -3.13 -24.24
CA VAL A 62 12.87 -3.17 -25.63
C VAL A 62 14.35 -2.75 -25.63
N SER A 63 15.22 -3.76 -25.66
CA SER A 63 16.62 -3.57 -26.02
C SER A 63 16.66 -2.85 -27.36
N HIS A 64 17.00 -1.57 -27.29
CA HIS A 64 17.53 -0.84 -28.43
C HIS A 64 18.86 -1.50 -28.77
N GLU A 65 18.87 -2.45 -29.71
CA GLU A 65 20.11 -3.10 -30.12
C GLU A 65 20.09 -3.55 -31.58
N LYS A 66 20.76 -2.75 -32.42
CA LYS A 66 21.45 -3.03 -33.69
C LYS A 66 20.67 -3.70 -34.84
N ARG A 67 20.39 -2.91 -35.89
CA ARG A 67 20.17 -3.42 -37.25
C ARG A 67 21.41 -3.08 -38.09
N VAL A 68 22.28 -4.07 -38.31
CA VAL A 68 23.31 -4.09 -39.35
C VAL A 68 22.80 -5.00 -40.46
N GLY A 69 22.82 -4.52 -41.70
CA GLY A 69 22.42 -5.23 -42.91
C GLY A 69 22.16 -4.23 -44.03
#